data_AF-A0A501W1X6-F1
#
_entry.id   AF-A0A501W1X6-F1
#
_cell.length_a   1.000
_cell.length_b   1.000
_cell.length_c   1.000
_cell.angle_alpha   90.00
_cell.angle_beta   90.00
_cell.angle_gamma   90.00
#
_symmetry.space_group_name_H-M   'P 1'
#
loop_
_entity.id
_entity.type
_entity.pdbx_description
1 polymer ?
#
loop_
_entity_poly.entity_id
_entity_poly.type
_entity_poly.pdbx_seq_one_letter_code
_entity_poly.pdbx_strand_id
1 'polypeptide(L)'
;MEDRIKMVAVLALINEYADGGEPRVFSIGYSKTDGKKGFKKSVRKAGGIYKKVEAAEKSTFGYNLKENNVLLLHNLETDKPFSIKIHLLTHFNGIRIQH
;
A
#
# COMPACT_ATOMS: atom_id res chain seq x y z
N MET A 1 26.52 -0.59 2.90
CA MET A 1 25.32 -0.62 3.77
C MET A 1 24.13 -0.75 2.84
N GLU A 2 23.31 -1.80 2.98
CA GLU A 2 22.02 -1.85 2.28
C GLU A 2 21.13 -0.74 2.85
N ASP A 3 20.66 0.17 2.00
CA ASP A 3 19.70 1.19 2.38
C ASP A 3 18.37 0.51 2.74
N ARG A 4 17.88 0.75 3.97
CA ARG A 4 16.64 0.15 4.49
C ARG A 4 15.73 1.23 5.01
N ILE A 5 14.44 1.11 4.70
CA ILE A 5 13.40 2.02 5.17
C ILE A 5 12.55 1.33 6.25
N LYS A 6 12.33 2.02 7.38
CA LYS A 6 11.44 1.51 8.43
C LYS A 6 10.00 1.45 7.94
N MET A 7 9.27 0.40 8.31
CA MET A 7 7.85 0.27 7.95
C MET A 7 7.01 1.49 8.35
N VAL A 8 7.29 2.09 9.52
CA VAL A 8 6.61 3.32 9.97
C VAL A 8 6.81 4.48 8.98
N ALA A 9 8.02 4.63 8.43
CA ALA A 9 8.30 5.65 7.42
C ALA A 9 7.58 5.34 6.10
N VAL A 10 7.54 4.06 5.69
CA VAL A 10 6.76 3.62 4.51
C VAL A 10 5.29 4.00 4.66
N LEU A 11 4.68 3.72 5.82
CA LEU A 11 3.27 4.05 6.06
C LEU A 11 3.02 5.56 6.04
N ALA A 12 3.95 6.37 6.56
CA ALA A 12 3.88 7.82 6.46
C ALA A 12 3.92 8.27 4.99
N LEU A 13 4.88 7.78 4.20
CA LEU A 13 5.03 8.10 2.78
C LEU A 13 3.81 7.70 1.94
N ILE A 14 3.16 6.57 2.25
CA ILE A 14 1.92 6.13 1.59
C ILE A 14 0.75 7.05 1.95
N ASN A 15 0.75 7.61 3.16
CA ASN A 15 -0.31 8.50 3.63
C ASN A 15 -0.14 9.95 3.15
N GLU A 16 1.06 10.33 2.69
CA GLU A 16 1.31 11.63 2.10
C GLU A 16 0.59 11.82 0.76
N TYR A 17 0.12 13.04 0.54
CA TYR A 17 -0.44 13.50 -0.72
C TYR A 17 0.65 14.20 -1.52
N ALA A 18 0.61 14.09 -2.84
CA ALA A 18 1.43 14.91 -3.72
C ALA A 18 0.93 16.37 -3.69
N ASP A 19 1.82 17.30 -4.03
CA ASP A 19 1.47 18.70 -4.30
C ASP A 19 0.35 18.74 -5.36
N GLY A 20 -0.83 19.25 -4.97
CA GLY A 20 -2.06 19.18 -5.76
C GLY A 20 -3.17 18.29 -5.17
N GLY A 21 -2.93 17.63 -4.04
CA GLY A 21 -3.96 16.88 -3.31
C GLY A 21 -4.26 15.49 -3.86
N GLU A 22 -3.48 15.02 -4.83
CA GLU A 22 -3.59 13.66 -5.36
C GLU A 22 -2.77 12.66 -4.54
N PRO A 23 -3.25 11.40 -4.36
CA PRO A 23 -2.46 10.37 -3.71
C PRO A 23 -1.17 10.08 -4.49
N ARG A 24 -0.02 10.03 -3.79
CA ARG A 24 1.26 9.69 -4.41
C ARG A 24 1.23 8.32 -5.09
N VAL A 25 1.90 8.23 -6.23
CA VAL A 25 2.18 6.97 -6.92
C VAL A 25 3.52 6.43 -6.46
N PHE A 26 3.57 5.13 -6.16
CA PHE A 26 4.75 4.43 -5.69
C PHE A 26 4.74 2.99 -6.20
N SER A 27 5.86 2.28 -6.02
CA SER A 27 5.98 0.86 -6.32
C SER A 27 6.15 0.05 -5.03
N ILE A 28 5.64 -1.18 -5.04
CA ILE A 28 5.77 -2.11 -3.92
C ILE A 28 6.25 -3.48 -4.39
N GLY A 29 7.15 -4.07 -3.61
CA GLY A 29 7.46 -5.49 -3.65
C GLY A 29 6.83 -6.17 -2.46
N TYR A 30 6.32 -7.39 -2.65
CA TYR A 30 5.66 -8.14 -1.59
C TYR A 30 5.85 -9.65 -1.74
N SER A 31 5.66 -10.38 -0.64
CA SER A 31 5.63 -11.84 -0.65
C SER A 31 4.18 -12.32 -0.66
N LYS A 32 3.86 -13.25 -1.55
CA LYS A 32 2.60 -13.98 -1.56
C LYS A 32 2.64 -15.06 -0.49
N THR A 33 1.46 -15.55 -0.11
CA THR A 33 1.31 -16.66 0.83
C THR A 33 1.91 -17.97 0.31
N ASP A 34 2.07 -18.13 -1.02
CA ASP A 34 2.76 -19.27 -1.62
C ASP A 34 4.30 -19.12 -1.67
N GLY A 35 4.85 -18.08 -1.03
CA GLY A 35 6.29 -17.82 -0.99
C GLY A 35 6.85 -17.13 -2.24
N LYS A 36 6.05 -16.96 -3.30
CA LYS A 36 6.45 -16.20 -4.48
C LYS A 36 6.50 -14.70 -4.19
N LYS A 37 7.45 -14.02 -4.82
CA LYS A 37 7.52 -12.55 -4.79
C LYS A 37 6.57 -11.96 -5.83
N GLY A 38 5.81 -10.96 -5.42
CA GLY A 38 5.03 -10.09 -6.29
C GLY A 38 5.65 -8.70 -6.34
N PHE A 39 5.42 -8.01 -7.45
CA PHE A 39 5.83 -6.63 -7.64
C PHE A 39 4.70 -5.88 -8.35
N LYS A 40 4.48 -4.62 -7.94
CA LYS A 40 3.58 -3.69 -8.62
C LYS A 40 4.31 -2.36 -8.80
N LYS A 41 4.37 -1.88 -10.04
CA LYS A 41 5.21 -0.73 -10.40
C LYS A 41 4.50 0.59 -10.12
N SER A 42 3.19 0.63 -10.33
CA SER A 42 2.40 1.87 -10.21
C SER A 42 1.18 1.64 -9.35
N VAL A 43 1.31 1.94 -8.06
CA VAL A 43 0.22 1.87 -7.09
C VAL A 43 0.05 3.21 -6.38
N ARG A 44 -1.16 3.50 -5.95
CA ARG A 44 -1.45 4.64 -5.07
C ARG A 44 -2.36 4.23 -3.93
N LYS A 45 -2.38 5.02 -2.86
CA LYS A 45 -3.38 4.83 -1.80
C LYS A 45 -4.77 4.90 -2.41
N ALA A 46 -5.61 3.90 -2.12
CA ALA A 46 -7.00 3.95 -2.49
C ALA A 46 -7.67 5.05 -1.66
N GLY A 47 -7.86 6.24 -2.25
CA GLY A 47 -8.67 7.30 -1.65
C GLY A 47 -10.14 6.85 -1.51
N GLY A 48 -11.00 7.72 -0.97
CA GLY A 48 -12.45 7.48 -0.82
C GLY A 48 -13.20 7.11 -2.12
N ILE A 49 -12.52 7.10 -3.26
CA ILE A 49 -12.97 6.63 -4.57
C ILE A 49 -13.42 5.16 -4.53
N TYR A 50 -12.78 4.31 -3.70
CA TYR A 50 -13.14 2.90 -3.56
C TYR A 50 -14.10 2.61 -2.39
N LYS A 51 -14.82 3.63 -1.88
CA LYS A 51 -15.95 3.42 -0.93
C LYS A 51 -17.06 2.53 -1.50
N LYS A 52 -17.05 2.21 -2.80
CA LYS A 52 -18.09 1.44 -3.49
C LYS A 52 -17.73 0.00 -3.83
N VAL A 53 -16.50 -0.46 -3.65
CA VAL A 53 -16.14 -1.85 -4.00
C VAL A 53 -16.13 -2.69 -2.72
N GLU A 54 -17.35 -3.11 -2.37
CA GLU A 54 -17.71 -4.27 -1.55
C GLU A 54 -16.86 -4.58 -0.31
N ALA A 55 -17.12 -3.84 0.78
CA ALA A 55 -17.46 -4.43 2.07
C ALA A 55 -17.86 -3.30 3.03
N ALA A 56 -19.03 -3.45 3.64
CA ALA A 56 -19.41 -2.93 4.96
C ALA A 56 -19.01 -1.49 5.31
N GLU A 57 -20.06 -0.67 5.47
CA GLU A 57 -20.14 0.45 6.41
C GLU A 57 -18.87 0.73 7.23
N LYS A 58 -18.21 1.87 6.93
CA LYS A 58 -17.13 2.53 7.72
C LYS A 58 -15.66 2.23 7.39
N SER A 59 -15.30 1.63 6.25
CA SER A 59 -13.88 1.44 5.90
C SER A 59 -13.16 2.74 5.44
N THR A 60 -12.62 3.51 6.39
CA THR A 60 -11.64 4.58 6.13
C THR A 60 -10.23 3.99 6.11
N PHE A 61 -9.29 4.53 5.31
CA PHE A 61 -7.90 4.01 5.24
C PHE A 61 -7.24 3.79 6.61
N GLY A 62 -7.50 4.67 7.58
CA GLY A 62 -7.00 4.52 8.96
C GLY A 62 -7.63 3.36 9.75
N TYR A 63 -8.85 2.93 9.39
CA TYR A 63 -9.56 1.82 10.01
C TYR A 63 -8.93 0.47 9.63
N ASN A 64 -8.69 0.26 8.33
CA ASN A 64 -8.05 -0.96 7.82
C ASN A 64 -6.60 -1.14 8.28
N LEU A 65 -5.88 -0.03 8.48
CA LEU A 65 -4.53 -0.04 9.04
C LEU A 65 -4.55 -0.45 10.52
N LYS A 66 -5.45 0.13 11.32
CA LYS A 66 -5.51 -0.09 12.78
C LYS A 66 -6.03 -1.47 13.19
N GLU A 67 -7.07 -1.99 12.55
CA GLU A 67 -7.70 -3.25 12.98
C GLU A 67 -7.17 -4.48 12.25
N ASN A 68 -6.82 -4.36 10.96
CA ASN A 68 -6.49 -5.54 10.14
C ASN A 68 -5.02 -5.61 9.68
N ASN A 69 -4.19 -4.59 9.94
CA ASN A 69 -2.84 -4.47 9.39
C ASN A 69 -2.81 -4.64 7.86
N VAL A 70 -3.84 -4.11 7.16
CA VAL A 70 -4.00 -4.20 5.70
C VAL A 70 -3.96 -2.81 5.09
N LEU A 71 -3.25 -2.69 3.97
CA LEU A 71 -3.25 -1.53 3.09
C LEU A 71 -4.21 -1.78 1.93
N LEU A 72 -5.16 -0.86 1.75
CA LEU A 72 -6.00 -0.79 0.56
C LEU A 72 -5.34 0.14 -0.47
N LEU A 73 -4.93 -0.44 -1.59
CA LEU A 73 -4.19 0.24 -2.64
C LEU A 73 -4.93 0.12 -3.97
N HIS A 74 -4.69 1.08 -4.85
CA HIS A 74 -5.16 1.06 -6.21
C HIS A 74 -4.00 0.74 -7.15
N ASN A 75 -4.12 -0.32 -7.96
CA ASN A 75 -3.15 -0.63 -9.01
C ASN A 75 -3.49 0.14 -10.29
N LEU A 76 -2.64 1.08 -10.66
CA LEU A 76 -2.82 1.92 -11.85
C LEU A 76 -2.58 1.16 -13.16
N GLU A 77 -1.85 0.05 -13.12
CA GLU A 77 -1.59 -0.76 -14.33
C GLU A 77 -2.84 -1.56 -14.75
N THR A 78 -3.68 -1.93 -13.79
CA THR A 78 -4.87 -2.75 -14.03
C THR A 78 -6.18 -2.02 -13.72
N ASP A 79 -6.10 -0.78 -13.27
CA ASP A 79 -7.19 0.03 -12.73
C ASP A 79 -8.07 -0.72 -11.71
N LYS A 80 -7.44 -1.51 -10.84
CA LYS A 80 -8.15 -2.37 -9.86
C LYS A 80 -7.67 -2.13 -8.44
N PRO A 81 -8.59 -2.00 -7.46
CA PRO A 81 -8.22 -1.97 -6.06
C PRO A 81 -7.72 -3.34 -5.62
N PHE A 82 -6.83 -3.36 -4.64
CA PHE A 82 -6.38 -4.57 -3.99
C PHE A 82 -5.96 -4.30 -2.55
N SER A 83 -6.07 -5.33 -1.72
CA SER A 83 -5.69 -5.29 -0.32
C SER A 83 -4.42 -6.09 -0.10
N ILE A 84 -3.49 -5.55 0.69
CA ILE A 84 -2.25 -6.25 1.05
C ILE A 84 -1.91 -6.09 2.52
N LYS A 85 -1.54 -7.20 3.18
CA LYS A 85 -1.08 -7.14 4.57
C LYS A 85 0.27 -6.43 4.64
N ILE A 86 0.42 -5.52 5.60
CA ILE A 86 1.64 -4.71 5.80
C ILE A 86 2.87 -5.61 5.97
N HIS A 87 2.74 -6.69 6.75
CA HIS A 87 3.83 -7.64 6.99
C HIS A 87 4.30 -8.38 5.72
N LEU A 88 3.49 -8.45 4.67
CA LEU A 88 3.87 -9.07 3.40
C LEU A 88 4.66 -8.13 2.49
N LEU A 89 4.72 -6.83 2.80
CA LEU A 89 5.54 -5.90 2.03
C LEU A 89 7.02 -6.16 2.29
N THR A 90 7.80 -6.17 1.21
CA THR A 90 9.25 -6.42 1.27
C THR A 90 10.06 -5.24 0.76
N HIS A 91 9.52 -4.50 -0.21
CA HIS A 91 10.20 -3.36 -0.83
C HIS A 91 9.20 -2.22 -1.05
N PHE A 92 9.66 -0.99 -0.87
CA PHE A 92 8.95 0.24 -1.19
C PHE A 92 9.84 1.10 -2.09
N ASN A 93 9.40 1.42 -3.30
CA ASN A 93 10.21 2.14 -4.29
C ASN A 93 11.59 1.52 -4.53
N GLY A 94 11.67 0.18 -4.52
CA GLY A 94 12.91 -0.58 -4.67
C GLY A 94 13.77 -0.66 -3.40
N ILE A 95 13.45 0.11 -2.35
CA ILE A 95 14.16 0.10 -1.07
C ILE A 95 13.59 -1.01 -0.20
N ARG A 96 14.47 -1.82 0.42
CA ARG A 96 14.06 -2.91 1.29
C ARG A 96 13.43 -2.38 2.57
N ILE A 97 12.28 -2.94 2.94
CA ILE A 97 11.56 -2.54 4.15
C ILE A 97 12.12 -3.29 5.35
N GLN A 98 12.42 -2.53 6.40
CA GLN A 98 12.71 -3.04 7.72
C GLN A 98 11.40 -3.10 8.52
N HIS A 99 11.00 -4.32 8.85
CA HIS A 99 9.87 -4.62 9.75
C HIS A 99 10.26 -4.40 11.21
#